data_AF-A0A650CLT7-F1
#
_entry.id   AF-A0A650CLT7-F1
#
_cell.length_a   1.000
_cell.length_b   1.000
_cell.length_c   1.000
_cell.angle_alpha   90.00
_cell.angle_beta   90.00
_cell.angle_gamma   90.00
#
_symmetry.space_group_name_H-M   'P 1'
#
loop_
_entity.id
_entity.type
_entity.pdbx_description
1 polymer ?
#
loop_
_entity_poly.entity_id
_entity_poly.type
_entity_poly.pdbx_seq_one_letter_code
_entity_poly.pdbx_strand_id
1 'polypeptide(L)'
;MDIIKEFSKLEGIGEAEERMLRVLWENKITRLNPLELKPIETLEGDTLKLLVFKNGIVAIIHKPTGLFVLIYSVNSLELETLRYIVTKEKEQDHQFISLVYEYLNVKEKGRLGKI
;
A
#
# COMPACT_ATOMS: atom_id res chain seq x y z
N MET A 1 16.28 -6.28 0.97
CA MET A 1 15.23 -6.41 2.01
C MET A 1 14.04 -7.10 1.39
N ASP A 2 13.42 -8.03 2.10
CA ASP A 2 12.38 -8.90 1.55
C ASP A 2 10.98 -8.36 1.87
N ILE A 3 10.40 -7.63 0.91
CA ILE A 3 9.16 -6.88 1.09
C ILE A 3 7.98 -7.83 1.40
N ILE A 4 7.95 -9.01 0.78
CA ILE A 4 6.88 -9.99 0.97
C ILE A 4 6.97 -10.61 2.36
N LYS A 5 8.19 -10.91 2.84
CA LYS A 5 8.39 -11.37 4.22
C LYS A 5 7.94 -10.34 5.26
N GLU A 6 8.22 -9.07 5.02
CA GLU A 6 7.81 -7.98 5.91
C GLU A 6 6.29 -7.80 5.92
N PHE A 7 5.64 -7.89 4.76
CA PHE A 7 4.19 -7.89 4.68
C PHE A 7 3.57 -9.11 5.38
N SER A 8 4.16 -10.29 5.21
CA SER A 8 3.68 -11.53 5.82
C SER A 8 3.69 -11.46 7.36
N LYS A 9 4.71 -10.80 7.94
CA LYS A 9 4.75 -10.53 9.39
C LYS A 9 3.65 -9.57 9.84
N LEU A 10 3.35 -8.53 9.06
CA LEU A 10 2.28 -7.58 9.36
C LEU A 10 0.92 -8.28 9.33
N GLU A 11 0.71 -9.17 8.36
CA GLU A 11 -0.53 -9.95 8.24
C GLU A 11 -0.64 -11.07 9.28
N GLY A 12 0.49 -11.57 9.79
CA GLY A 12 0.53 -12.67 10.76
C GLY A 12 0.38 -14.05 10.10
N ILE A 13 0.77 -14.19 8.83
CA ILE A 13 0.63 -15.43 8.06
C ILE A 13 1.85 -16.36 8.19
N GLY A 14 1.62 -17.65 7.95
CA GLY A 14 2.64 -18.69 8.05
C GLY A 14 3.52 -18.83 6.80
N GLU A 15 4.58 -19.65 6.90
CA GLU A 15 5.55 -19.84 5.79
C GLU A 15 4.93 -20.38 4.49
N ALA A 16 3.87 -21.19 4.59
CA ALA A 16 3.21 -21.75 3.41
C ALA A 16 2.51 -20.66 2.57
N GLU A 17 1.82 -19.73 3.24
CA GLU A 17 1.14 -18.59 2.62
C GLU A 17 2.16 -17.58 2.11
N GLU A 18 3.24 -17.31 2.88
CA GLU A 18 4.34 -16.46 2.40
C GLU A 18 4.93 -16.98 1.08
N ARG A 19 5.15 -18.30 0.94
CA ARG A 19 5.62 -18.91 -0.31
C ARG A 19 4.65 -18.68 -1.47
N MET A 20 3.35 -18.77 -1.22
CA MET A 20 2.33 -18.47 -2.24
C MET A 20 2.37 -16.99 -2.64
N LEU A 21 2.42 -16.07 -1.68
CA LEU A 21 2.52 -14.63 -1.95
C LEU A 21 3.78 -14.30 -2.76
N ARG A 22 4.91 -14.96 -2.48
CA ARG A 22 6.14 -14.80 -3.28
C ARG A 22 5.91 -15.08 -4.75
N VAL A 23 5.29 -16.21 -5.07
CA VAL A 23 5.00 -16.58 -6.47
C VAL A 23 4.04 -15.57 -7.12
N LEU A 24 3.03 -15.11 -6.39
CA LEU A 24 2.02 -14.21 -6.93
C LEU A 24 2.50 -12.76 -7.11
N TRP A 25 3.40 -12.29 -6.24
CA TRP A 25 3.69 -10.86 -6.08
C TRP A 25 5.11 -10.47 -6.44
N GLU A 26 6.01 -11.39 -6.77
CA GLU A 26 7.41 -11.06 -7.11
C GLU A 26 7.51 -9.96 -8.18
N ASN A 27 6.66 -10.01 -9.21
CA ASN A 27 6.59 -9.00 -10.28
C ASN A 27 5.75 -7.75 -9.93
N LYS A 28 5.09 -7.74 -8.76
CA LYS A 28 4.29 -6.62 -8.23
C LYS A 28 5.08 -5.79 -7.21
N ILE A 29 6.34 -6.12 -6.97
CA ILE A 29 7.23 -5.35 -6.09
C ILE A 29 7.83 -4.16 -6.83
N THR A 30 7.84 -2.99 -6.18
CA THR A 30 8.51 -1.79 -6.67
C THR A 30 9.69 -1.39 -5.78
N ARG A 31 10.70 -0.79 -6.41
CA ARG A 31 11.86 -0.18 -5.73
C ARG A 31 11.78 1.35 -5.68
N LEU A 32 10.70 1.93 -6.20
CA LEU A 32 10.49 3.37 -6.18
C LEU A 32 10.23 3.84 -4.75
N ASN A 33 10.92 4.87 -4.28
CA ASN A 33 10.62 5.50 -3.01
C ASN A 33 9.58 6.62 -3.24
N PRO A 34 8.33 6.49 -2.75
CA PRO A 34 7.30 7.50 -2.98
C PRO A 34 7.60 8.83 -2.26
N LEU A 35 8.48 8.86 -1.26
CA LEU A 35 8.89 10.10 -0.58
C LEU A 35 9.86 10.95 -1.42
N GLU A 36 10.52 10.35 -2.40
CA GLU A 36 11.39 11.06 -3.36
C GLU A 36 10.59 11.62 -4.55
N LEU A 37 9.35 11.14 -4.72
CA LEU A 37 8.40 11.72 -5.65
C LEU A 37 7.85 13.03 -5.05
N LYS A 38 7.51 14.02 -5.89
CA LYS A 38 6.93 15.29 -5.45
C LYS A 38 5.39 15.15 -5.34
N PRO A 39 4.81 14.87 -4.16
CA PRO A 39 3.36 14.79 -4.02
C PRO A 39 2.73 16.16 -4.25
N ILE A 40 1.53 16.17 -4.81
CA ILE A 40 0.68 17.37 -4.93
C ILE A 40 -0.23 17.55 -3.71
N GLU A 41 -0.46 16.47 -2.96
CA GLU A 41 -1.22 16.47 -1.72
C GLU A 41 -0.64 15.40 -0.79
N THR A 42 -0.62 15.68 0.50
CA THR A 42 -0.23 14.75 1.55
C THR A 42 -1.26 14.82 2.65
N LEU A 43 -1.75 13.65 3.07
CA LEU A 43 -2.70 13.50 4.16
C LEU A 43 -2.14 12.54 5.20
N GLU A 44 -2.09 13.00 6.44
CA GLU A 44 -1.44 12.30 7.54
C GLU A 44 -2.52 11.76 8.49
N GLY A 45 -2.61 10.43 8.61
CA GLY A 45 -3.38 9.73 9.64
C GLY A 45 -2.49 9.28 10.79
N ASP A 46 -3.00 8.48 11.72
CA ASP A 46 -2.22 8.01 12.87
C ASP A 46 -1.22 6.90 12.47
N THR A 47 -1.69 5.87 11.78
CA THR A 47 -0.87 4.75 11.29
C THR A 47 -0.58 4.87 9.79
N LEU A 48 -1.53 5.36 9.01
CA LEU A 48 -1.39 5.50 7.56
C LEU A 48 -1.05 6.92 7.14
N LYS A 49 -0.34 7.02 6.02
CA LYS A 49 -0.08 8.27 5.32
C LYS A 49 -0.41 8.11 3.85
N LEU A 50 -1.14 9.09 3.31
CA LEU A 50 -1.50 9.17 1.91
C LEU A 50 -0.65 10.23 1.21
N LEU A 51 -0.07 9.84 0.08
CA LEU A 51 0.61 10.75 -0.85
C LEU A 51 -0.12 10.70 -2.18
N VAL A 52 -0.56 11.85 -2.68
CA VAL A 52 -1.22 11.95 -3.99
C VAL A 52 -0.26 12.60 -4.96
N PHE A 53 -0.16 12.04 -6.15
CA PHE A 53 0.68 12.53 -7.24
C PHE A 53 -0.18 12.88 -8.46
N LYS A 54 0.45 13.46 -9.48
CA LYS A 54 -0.21 13.74 -10.76
C LYS A 54 -0.63 12.43 -11.45
N ASN A 55 -1.59 12.55 -12.38
CA ASN A 55 -2.07 11.46 -13.24
C ASN A 55 -2.71 10.28 -12.49
N GLY A 56 -3.36 10.55 -11.35
CA GLY A 56 -4.09 9.52 -10.59
C GLY A 56 -3.16 8.46 -9.96
N ILE A 57 -1.94 8.84 -9.61
CA ILE A 57 -1.00 7.98 -8.89
C ILE A 57 -1.06 8.35 -7.42
N VAL A 58 -1.10 7.35 -6.55
CA VAL A 58 -1.23 7.53 -5.10
C VAL A 58 -0.34 6.52 -4.38
N ALA A 59 0.25 6.89 -3.25
CA ALA A 59 0.89 5.95 -2.34
C ALA A 59 0.21 5.99 -0.96
N ILE A 60 -0.07 4.82 -0.40
CA ILE A 60 -0.48 4.66 1.00
C ILE A 60 0.65 3.98 1.74
N ILE A 61 1.17 4.65 2.76
CA ILE A 61 2.30 4.21 3.56
C ILE A 61 1.78 3.77 4.93
N HIS A 62 2.12 2.55 5.32
CA HIS A 62 1.96 2.04 6.67
C HIS A 62 3.18 2.44 7.50
N LYS A 63 3.03 3.48 8.32
CA LYS A 63 4.16 4.13 9.01
C LYS A 63 4.95 3.19 9.92
N PRO A 64 4.33 2.31 10.73
CA PRO A 64 5.10 1.45 11.64
C PRO A 64 6.06 0.50 10.93
N THR A 65 5.71 0.03 9.73
CA THR A 65 6.52 -0.97 9.00
C THR A 65 7.32 -0.37 7.84
N GLY A 66 6.98 0.86 7.42
CA GLY A 66 7.51 1.48 6.20
C GLY A 66 7.00 0.82 4.92
N LEU A 67 6.09 -0.16 5.00
CA LEU A 67 5.49 -0.74 3.81
C LEU A 67 4.59 0.28 3.13
N PHE A 68 4.50 0.24 1.81
CA PHE A 68 3.55 1.05 1.08
C PHE A 68 2.97 0.33 -0.12
N VAL A 69 1.75 0.69 -0.48
CA VAL A 69 1.16 0.34 -1.78
C VAL A 69 1.12 1.58 -2.67
N LEU A 70 1.74 1.49 -3.85
CA LEU A 70 1.68 2.48 -4.91
C LEU A 70 0.59 2.08 -5.89
N ILE A 71 -0.42 2.92 -6.06
CA ILE A 71 -1.63 2.65 -6.81
C ILE A 71 -1.66 3.56 -8.03
N TYR A 72 -1.89 2.97 -9.20
CA TYR A 72 -1.98 3.69 -10.47
C TYR A 72 -3.43 3.82 -10.93
N SER A 73 -3.71 4.90 -11.68
CA SER A 73 -5.03 5.13 -12.30
C SER A 73 -6.19 5.16 -11.29
N VAL A 74 -5.97 5.80 -10.14
CA VAL A 74 -6.97 6.06 -9.11
C VAL A 74 -7.96 7.11 -9.62
N ASN A 75 -9.24 6.78 -9.61
CA ASN A 75 -10.30 7.74 -9.96
C ASN A 75 -10.71 8.60 -8.75
N SER A 76 -11.54 9.63 -8.98
CA SER A 76 -11.95 10.56 -7.92
C SER A 76 -12.68 9.90 -6.76
N LEU A 77 -13.55 8.92 -7.01
CA LEU A 77 -14.27 8.21 -5.95
C LEU A 77 -13.31 7.36 -5.11
N GLU A 78 -12.42 6.62 -5.76
CA GLU A 78 -11.38 5.84 -5.07
C GLU A 78 -10.51 6.74 -4.20
N LEU A 79 -10.10 7.91 -4.73
CA LEU A 79 -9.29 8.84 -3.97
C LEU A 79 -9.98 9.32 -2.69
N GLU A 80 -11.28 9.66 -2.74
CA GLU A 80 -12.02 10.04 -1.54
C GLU A 80 -12.12 8.88 -0.53
N THR A 81 -12.35 7.66 -1.00
CA THR A 81 -12.35 6.47 -0.13
C THR A 81 -11.01 6.29 0.57
N LEU A 82 -9.90 6.44 -0.16
CA LEU A 82 -8.56 6.32 0.41
C LEU A 82 -8.29 7.42 1.46
N ARG A 83 -8.74 8.66 1.21
CA ARG A 83 -8.65 9.75 2.20
C ARG A 83 -9.43 9.42 3.47
N TYR A 84 -10.63 8.87 3.33
CA TYR A 84 -11.46 8.45 4.45
C TYR A 84 -10.77 7.35 5.28
N ILE A 85 -10.28 6.29 4.63
CA ILE A 85 -9.58 5.19 5.30
C ILE A 85 -8.38 5.69 6.11
N VAL A 86 -7.58 6.56 5.50
CA VAL A 86 -6.36 7.09 6.13
C VAL A 86 -6.67 7.94 7.37
N THR A 87 -7.79 8.68 7.39
CA THR A 87 -8.05 9.70 8.43
C THR A 87 -9.13 9.36 9.45
N LYS A 88 -10.01 8.40 9.16
CA LYS A 88 -11.23 8.16 9.96
C LYS A 88 -11.42 6.73 10.40
N GLU A 89 -10.81 5.75 9.73
CA GLU A 89 -11.02 4.35 10.06
C GLU A 89 -10.18 3.87 11.25
N LYS A 90 -10.80 2.94 12.01
CA LYS A 90 -10.13 2.16 13.06
C LYS A 90 -9.44 0.95 12.40
N GLU A 91 -8.57 0.27 13.13
CA GLU A 91 -7.90 -0.96 12.64
C GLU A 91 -7.06 -0.72 11.36
N GLN A 92 -6.30 0.37 11.37
CA GLN A 92 -5.56 0.85 10.19
C GLN A 92 -4.56 -0.18 9.61
N ASP A 93 -4.02 -1.09 10.41
CA ASP A 93 -3.17 -2.20 9.95
C ASP A 93 -3.96 -3.15 9.04
N HIS A 94 -5.16 -3.54 9.47
CA HIS A 94 -6.06 -4.41 8.70
C HIS A 94 -6.55 -3.71 7.42
N GLN A 95 -6.84 -2.41 7.50
CA GLN A 95 -7.20 -1.63 6.33
C GLN A 95 -6.06 -1.57 5.31
N PHE A 96 -4.81 -1.38 5.76
CA PHE A 96 -3.66 -1.42 4.87
C PHE A 96 -3.50 -2.78 4.18
N ILE A 97 -3.58 -3.88 4.93
CA ILE A 97 -3.54 -5.25 4.37
C ILE A 97 -4.63 -5.44 3.31
N SER A 98 -5.85 -5.03 3.61
CA SER A 98 -7.00 -5.15 2.71
C SER A 98 -6.77 -4.36 1.41
N LEU A 99 -6.26 -3.13 1.50
CA LEU A 99 -5.92 -2.32 0.34
C LEU A 99 -4.80 -2.95 -0.50
N VAL A 100 -3.78 -3.54 0.14
CA VAL A 100 -2.72 -4.26 -0.58
C VAL A 100 -3.35 -5.38 -1.40
N TYR A 101 -4.18 -6.24 -0.82
CA TYR A 101 -4.85 -7.30 -1.56
C TYR A 101 -5.76 -6.78 -2.69
N GLU A 102 -6.58 -5.77 -2.40
CA GLU A 102 -7.50 -5.19 -3.38
C GLU A 102 -6.74 -4.65 -4.60
N TYR A 103 -5.70 -3.85 -4.37
CA TYR A 103 -5.00 -3.19 -5.47
C TYR A 103 -3.95 -4.07 -6.14
N LEU A 104 -3.30 -5.00 -5.42
CA LEU A 104 -2.37 -5.93 -6.05
C LEU A 104 -3.09 -7.07 -6.79
N ASN A 105 -4.16 -7.65 -6.23
CA ASN A 105 -4.75 -8.89 -6.75
C ASN A 105 -6.07 -8.68 -7.50
N VAL A 106 -6.98 -7.88 -6.96
CA VAL A 106 -8.32 -7.76 -7.53
C VAL A 106 -8.33 -6.75 -8.68
N LYS A 107 -7.78 -5.56 -8.42
CA LYS A 107 -7.73 -4.47 -9.40
C LYS A 107 -6.47 -4.50 -10.25
N GLU A 108 -5.42 -5.17 -9.78
CA GLU A 108 -4.11 -5.28 -10.44
C GLU A 108 -3.45 -3.94 -10.82
N LYS A 109 -3.77 -2.88 -10.08
CA LYS A 109 -3.28 -1.51 -10.26
C LYS A 109 -2.26 -1.10 -9.20
N GLY A 110 -1.90 -2.00 -8.28
CA GLY A 110 -1.00 -1.74 -7.17
C GLY A 110 0.40 -2.32 -7.37
N ARG A 111 1.38 -1.70 -6.72
CA ARG A 111 2.72 -2.23 -6.49
C ARG A 111 3.08 -2.07 -5.02
N LEU A 112 3.64 -3.10 -4.41
CA LEU A 112 4.06 -3.08 -3.01
C LEU A 112 5.54 -2.71 -2.91
N GLY A 113 5.89 -1.87 -1.95
CA GLY A 113 7.26 -1.46 -1.69
C GLY A 113 7.52 -1.20 -0.22
N LYS A 114 8.76 -0.79 0.07
CA LYS A 114 9.18 -0.38 1.42
C LYS A 114 10.13 0.82 1.32
N ILE A 115 9.93 1.81 2.18
CA ILE A 115 10.82 2.98 2.35
C ILE A 115 12.02 2.67 3.23
#